data_AF-A0A933K2B8-F1
#
_entry.id   AF-A0A933K2B8-F1
#
_cell.length_a   1.000
_cell.length_b   1.000
_cell.length_c   1.000
_cell.angle_alpha   90.00
_cell.angle_beta   90.00
_cell.angle_gamma   90.00
#
_symmetry.space_group_name_H-M   'P 1'
#
loop_
_entity.id
_entity.type
_entity.pdbx_description
1 polymer ?
#
loop_
_entity_poly.entity_id
_entity_poly.type
_entity_poly.pdbx_seq_one_letter_code
_entity_poly.pdbx_strand_id
1 'polypeptide(L)'
;MTNGDLDASGRPLPDGPSADLGRFPKWRTFAEGRRLLGLVRIHDVFYFVSRPEVRQAIASLETDHEHVSARPIHPGLLAGRLSEKPFVVLVDDAGIQFLDLPRFRRENPSGLVVLLATSLFIGCAPPHEAEVKHPYVAKADLVFYVGGTDRECSCTVRAALRCAEDLINLRYGPWARRFLFLVVDDEPRWFSEFLPVLYGIIGYRAAVFVARTYEEATRAFEGLQDDIICLITDVFIPRRNILGAHGVDLVDLVSERAPRIPIVVASKAEEAKKLSDVFLLPKGDPEALGVLSRYVKDFAGFDKFLFFDNGGQLIAAASSLAELRNVIAGLDLGILERYAARDYFSTWLYMHGFRELADLLQPRQERGDALRETLLRRIDQQLESVARERFEFLTQGGGVAVTAGNLEELERCIATVDLPTLQFNSELDWFSTWLMRRGHAALADALRPIHGNGEALRQQLLDKVRRHAGR
;
A
#
# COMPACT_ATOMS: atom_id res chain seq x y z
N MET A 1 -12.70 27.05 -16.20
CA MET A 1 -11.34 27.48 -16.55
C MET A 1 -11.06 28.72 -15.72
N THR A 2 -10.32 28.55 -14.63
CA THR A 2 -9.92 29.65 -13.73
C THR A 2 -8.64 30.28 -14.27
N ASN A 3 -8.48 31.60 -14.15
CA ASN A 3 -7.43 32.46 -14.73
C ASN A 3 -5.98 32.19 -14.25
N GLY A 4 -5.61 30.96 -13.88
CA GLY A 4 -4.32 30.62 -13.25
C GLY A 4 -3.29 29.94 -14.15
N ASP A 5 -3.57 29.71 -15.43
CA ASP A 5 -2.78 28.78 -16.29
C ASP A 5 -1.96 29.48 -17.39
N LEU A 6 -1.76 30.79 -17.30
CA LEU A 6 -1.00 31.56 -18.29
C LEU A 6 0.29 32.15 -17.68
N ASP A 7 1.36 32.17 -18.46
CA ASP A 7 2.60 32.88 -18.11
C ASP A 7 2.42 34.41 -18.18
N ALA A 8 3.48 35.16 -17.82
CA ALA A 8 3.49 36.63 -17.88
C ALA A 8 3.27 37.22 -19.29
N SER A 9 3.25 36.37 -20.33
CA SER A 9 2.96 36.71 -21.72
C SER A 9 1.59 36.23 -22.21
N GLY A 10 0.76 35.65 -21.33
CA GLY A 10 -0.58 35.18 -21.65
C GLY A 10 -0.60 33.83 -22.39
N ARG A 11 0.47 33.04 -22.33
CA ARG A 11 0.55 31.71 -22.97
C ARG A 11 0.33 30.59 -21.96
N PRO A 12 -0.33 29.48 -22.34
CA PRO A 12 -0.39 28.28 -21.51
C PRO A 12 1.03 27.82 -21.14
N LEU A 13 1.30 27.65 -19.84
CA LEU A 13 2.57 27.09 -19.39
C LEU A 13 2.69 25.65 -19.91
N PRO A 14 3.85 25.24 -20.48
CA PRO A 14 4.02 23.88 -20.95
C PRO A 14 3.92 22.92 -19.76
N ASP A 15 3.07 21.91 -19.89
CA ASP A 15 3.09 20.75 -19.01
C ASP A 15 4.53 20.21 -18.98
N GLY A 16 5.16 20.18 -17.79
CA GLY A 16 6.41 19.44 -17.61
C GLY A 16 6.22 17.97 -17.98
N PRO A 17 7.28 17.14 -18.03
CA PRO A 17 7.14 15.72 -18.32
C PRO A 17 6.36 15.06 -17.18
N SER A 18 5.04 15.14 -17.28
CA SER A 18 4.05 14.46 -16.50
C SER A 18 4.30 12.99 -16.74
N ALA A 19 4.48 12.20 -15.68
CA ALA A 19 4.08 10.82 -15.73
C ALA A 19 2.69 10.83 -16.39
N ASP A 20 2.56 10.21 -17.57
CA ASP A 20 1.29 10.08 -18.27
C ASP A 20 0.43 9.16 -17.40
N LEU A 21 -0.13 9.72 -16.33
CA LEU A 21 -1.10 9.13 -15.43
C LEU A 21 -2.44 9.19 -16.16
N GLY A 22 -2.48 8.59 -17.36
CA GLY A 22 -3.64 8.58 -18.24
C GLY A 22 -4.91 8.40 -17.43
N ARG A 23 -5.92 9.24 -17.70
CA ARG A 23 -7.16 9.37 -16.93
C ARG A 23 -7.52 8.06 -16.22
N PHE A 24 -7.46 8.03 -14.89
CA PHE A 24 -7.97 6.91 -14.10
C PHE A 24 -9.37 6.55 -14.65
N PRO A 25 -9.56 5.34 -15.17
CA PRO A 25 -10.80 5.02 -15.86
C PRO A 25 -11.97 5.12 -14.89
N LYS A 26 -13.03 5.84 -15.30
CA LYS A 26 -14.24 5.97 -14.49
C LYS A 26 -14.82 4.57 -14.21
N TRP A 27 -14.90 4.25 -12.93
CA TRP A 27 -15.42 3.04 -12.33
C TRP A 27 -16.69 2.53 -13.02
N ARG A 28 -16.67 1.32 -13.57
CA ARG A 28 -17.89 0.58 -13.90
C ARG A 28 -18.19 -0.40 -12.77
N THR A 29 -19.30 -0.18 -12.09
CA THR A 29 -19.87 -1.12 -11.11
C THR A 29 -20.18 -2.44 -11.81
N PHE A 30 -19.49 -3.51 -11.42
CA PHE A 30 -19.90 -4.87 -11.76
C PHE A 30 -20.75 -5.46 -10.65
N ALA A 31 -21.88 -6.02 -11.06
CA ALA A 31 -22.76 -6.84 -10.26
C ALA A 31 -22.14 -8.21 -9.98
N GLU A 32 -22.48 -8.78 -8.83
CA GLU A 32 -22.36 -10.20 -8.44
C GLU A 32 -20.96 -10.73 -8.06
N GLY A 33 -20.61 -10.56 -6.77
CA GLY A 33 -20.37 -11.68 -5.84
C GLY A 33 -19.11 -12.55 -5.98
N ARG A 34 -18.29 -12.46 -7.02
CA ARG A 34 -16.98 -13.14 -7.08
C ARG A 34 -15.92 -12.26 -7.73
N ARG A 35 -15.23 -11.47 -6.92
CA ARG A 35 -14.02 -10.75 -7.36
C ARG A 35 -12.79 -11.66 -7.27
N LEU A 36 -12.70 -12.65 -8.15
CA LEU A 36 -11.42 -13.30 -8.45
C LEU A 36 -10.63 -12.40 -9.39
N LEU A 37 -9.86 -11.47 -8.84
CA LEU A 37 -8.96 -10.61 -9.59
C LEU A 37 -7.67 -10.49 -8.79
N GLY A 38 -6.77 -11.45 -9.03
CA GLY A 38 -5.46 -11.53 -8.41
C GLY A 38 -4.67 -10.25 -8.64
N LEU A 39 -4.00 -9.79 -7.58
CA LEU A 39 -3.06 -8.69 -7.68
C LEU A 39 -2.04 -9.03 -8.76
N VAL A 40 -1.73 -8.06 -9.62
CA VAL A 40 -0.57 -8.20 -10.50
C VAL A 40 0.65 -8.30 -9.60
N ARG A 41 1.30 -9.47 -9.65
CA ARG A 41 2.60 -9.74 -9.04
C ARG A 41 3.67 -9.61 -10.11
N ILE A 42 4.77 -8.95 -9.78
CA ILE A 42 5.91 -8.85 -10.70
C ILE A 42 6.67 -10.17 -10.61
N HIS A 43 6.75 -10.89 -11.72
CA HIS A 43 7.55 -12.13 -11.82
C HIS A 43 8.92 -11.86 -12.41
N ASP A 44 9.04 -10.89 -13.31
CA ASP A 44 10.27 -10.61 -14.02
C ASP A 44 10.88 -9.29 -13.51
N VAL A 45 12.11 -9.39 -13.01
CA VAL A 45 12.93 -8.24 -12.63
C VAL A 45 14.17 -8.25 -13.51
N PHE A 46 14.31 -7.25 -14.38
CA PHE A 46 15.54 -7.04 -15.15
C PHE A 46 16.36 -5.96 -14.47
N TYR A 47 17.68 -6.12 -14.40
CA TYR A 47 18.50 -5.08 -13.78
C TYR A 47 19.82 -4.81 -14.48
N PHE A 48 20.22 -3.53 -14.45
CA PHE A 48 21.56 -3.11 -14.85
C PHE A 48 22.03 -2.03 -13.87
N VAL A 49 22.81 -2.46 -12.86
CA VAL A 49 23.30 -1.60 -11.78
C VAL A 49 24.80 -1.87 -11.53
N SER A 50 25.55 -0.79 -11.33
CA SER A 50 27.00 -0.75 -11.19
C SER A 50 27.48 -1.12 -9.79
N ARG A 51 26.71 -0.77 -8.75
CA ARG A 51 27.07 -1.03 -7.35
C ARG A 51 26.88 -2.49 -6.93
N PRO A 52 27.91 -3.18 -6.40
CA PRO A 52 27.81 -4.57 -5.96
C PRO A 52 26.76 -4.79 -4.87
N GLU A 53 26.64 -3.88 -3.92
CA GLU A 53 25.71 -3.99 -2.78
C GLU A 53 24.25 -4.00 -3.27
N VAL A 54 23.96 -3.16 -4.27
CA VAL A 54 22.64 -3.09 -4.92
C VAL A 54 22.38 -4.36 -5.75
N ARG A 55 23.37 -4.90 -6.46
CA ARG A 55 23.21 -6.19 -7.16
C ARG A 55 22.91 -7.33 -6.19
N GLN A 56 23.58 -7.36 -5.04
CA GLN A 56 23.33 -8.36 -4.01
C GLN A 56 21.93 -8.20 -3.40
N ALA A 57 21.49 -6.97 -3.15
CA ALA A 57 20.12 -6.67 -2.72
C ALA A 57 19.06 -7.12 -3.74
N ILE A 58 19.32 -6.93 -5.05
CA ILE A 58 18.44 -7.42 -6.11
C ILE A 58 18.44 -8.95 -6.19
N ALA A 59 19.61 -9.58 -6.07
CA ALA A 59 19.72 -11.04 -6.07
C ALA A 59 19.00 -11.67 -4.87
N SER A 60 18.95 -10.98 -3.71
CA SER A 60 18.20 -11.48 -2.55
C SER A 60 16.69 -11.54 -2.80
N LEU A 61 16.16 -10.78 -3.77
CA LEU A 61 14.74 -10.82 -4.11
C LEU A 61 14.26 -12.22 -4.45
N GLU A 62 15.06 -13.05 -5.12
CA GLU A 62 14.69 -14.43 -5.44
C GLU A 62 14.58 -15.31 -4.18
N THR A 63 15.33 -14.99 -3.13
CA THR A 63 15.24 -15.67 -1.83
C THR A 63 14.02 -15.21 -1.04
N ASP A 64 13.71 -13.92 -1.10
CA ASP A 64 12.58 -13.32 -0.38
C ASP A 64 11.23 -13.55 -1.10
N HIS A 65 11.28 -13.68 -2.42
CA HIS A 65 10.14 -13.78 -3.32
C HIS A 65 10.46 -14.79 -4.41
N GLU A 66 10.30 -16.09 -4.13
CA GLU A 66 10.72 -17.15 -5.06
C GLU A 66 9.93 -17.19 -6.39
N HIS A 67 8.82 -16.45 -6.49
CA HIS A 67 8.11 -16.23 -7.75
C HIS A 67 8.75 -15.16 -8.64
N VAL A 68 9.73 -14.42 -8.12
CA VAL A 68 10.51 -13.40 -8.81
C VAL A 68 11.75 -14.03 -9.42
N SER A 69 12.01 -13.72 -10.69
CA SER A 69 13.26 -14.00 -11.37
C SER A 69 13.99 -12.68 -11.66
N ALA A 70 15.14 -12.49 -11.02
CA ALA A 70 15.97 -11.31 -11.11
C ALA A 70 17.16 -11.55 -12.04
N ARG A 71 17.12 -10.95 -13.24
CA ARG A 71 18.07 -11.23 -14.32
C ARG A 71 18.89 -9.99 -14.68
N PRO A 72 20.23 -10.06 -14.68
CA PRO A 72 21.04 -8.97 -15.21
C PRO A 72 20.77 -8.84 -16.72
N ILE A 73 20.70 -7.61 -17.21
CA ILE A 73 20.47 -7.33 -18.64
C ILE A 73 21.57 -6.45 -19.22
N HIS A 74 21.98 -6.75 -20.45
CA HIS A 74 22.93 -5.91 -21.17
C HIS A 74 22.27 -4.57 -21.58
N PRO A 75 22.95 -3.41 -21.46
CA PRO A 75 22.34 -2.10 -21.73
C PRO A 75 21.71 -1.97 -23.11
N GLY A 76 22.34 -2.53 -24.15
CA GLY A 76 21.81 -2.52 -25.52
C GLY A 76 20.50 -3.28 -25.72
N LEU A 77 20.09 -4.10 -24.74
CA LEU A 77 18.83 -4.85 -24.74
C LEU A 77 17.74 -4.17 -23.91
N LEU A 78 18.07 -3.14 -23.10
CA LEU A 78 17.12 -2.48 -22.20
C LEU A 78 15.89 -1.92 -22.90
N ALA A 79 16.01 -1.53 -24.17
CA ALA A 79 14.90 -0.98 -24.96
C ALA A 79 14.14 -2.01 -25.80
N GLY A 80 14.59 -3.28 -25.82
CA GLY A 80 13.95 -4.37 -26.55
C GLY A 80 12.70 -4.90 -25.84
N ARG A 81 11.87 -5.72 -26.50
CA ARG A 81 10.80 -6.50 -25.83
C ARG A 81 11.40 -7.46 -24.80
N LEU A 82 11.05 -7.30 -23.52
CA LEU A 82 11.65 -8.06 -22.42
C LEU A 82 10.75 -9.16 -21.86
N SER A 83 9.46 -8.89 -21.69
CA SER A 83 8.50 -9.88 -21.18
C SER A 83 7.08 -9.61 -21.69
N GLU A 84 6.30 -10.69 -21.78
CA GLU A 84 4.84 -10.65 -22.01
C GLU A 84 4.05 -10.38 -20.72
N LYS A 85 4.67 -10.60 -19.56
CA LYS A 85 4.07 -10.38 -18.24
C LYS A 85 4.44 -8.99 -17.72
N PRO A 86 3.70 -8.42 -16.77
CA PRO A 86 4.13 -7.23 -16.04
C PRO A 86 5.50 -7.46 -15.37
N PHE A 87 6.40 -6.50 -15.55
CA PHE A 87 7.80 -6.61 -15.12
C PHE A 87 8.37 -5.26 -14.71
N VAL A 88 9.52 -5.28 -14.04
CA VAL A 88 10.25 -4.07 -13.66
C VAL A 88 11.68 -4.12 -14.16
N VAL A 89 12.20 -2.96 -14.56
CA VAL A 89 13.62 -2.73 -14.86
C VAL A 89 14.21 -1.89 -13.74
N LEU A 90 15.16 -2.45 -13.00
CA LEU A 90 15.92 -1.76 -11.96
C LEU A 90 17.23 -1.24 -12.55
N VAL A 91 17.41 0.08 -12.55
CA VAL A 91 18.61 0.75 -13.08
C VAL A 91 19.14 1.73 -12.06
N ASP A 92 20.45 1.96 -12.06
CA ASP A 92 21.07 3.04 -11.30
C ASP A 92 21.36 4.26 -12.19
N ASP A 93 22.02 5.26 -11.63
CA ASP A 93 22.36 6.51 -12.33
C ASP A 93 23.17 6.30 -13.61
N ALA A 94 24.01 5.24 -13.68
CA ALA A 94 24.76 4.89 -14.87
C ALA A 94 23.90 4.11 -15.87
N GLY A 95 23.09 3.17 -15.38
CA GLY A 95 22.29 2.28 -16.21
C GLY A 95 21.17 2.97 -16.97
N ILE A 96 20.46 3.90 -16.32
CA ILE A 96 19.31 4.59 -16.91
C ILE A 96 19.69 5.47 -18.12
N GLN A 97 20.97 5.86 -18.23
CA GLN A 97 21.47 6.65 -19.34
C GLN A 97 21.38 5.87 -20.67
N PHE A 98 21.52 4.56 -20.64
CA PHE A 98 21.43 3.67 -21.81
C PHE A 98 19.99 3.38 -22.25
N LEU A 99 18.98 3.75 -21.45
CA LEU A 99 17.59 3.50 -21.75
C LEU A 99 17.07 4.46 -22.83
N ASP A 100 16.69 3.92 -23.99
CA ASP A 100 15.83 4.60 -24.97
C ASP A 100 14.37 4.45 -24.52
N LEU A 101 13.88 5.45 -23.78
CA LEU A 101 12.56 5.42 -23.17
C LEU A 101 11.42 5.34 -24.21
N PRO A 102 11.37 6.17 -25.27
CA PRO A 102 10.33 6.06 -26.30
C PRO A 102 10.24 4.66 -26.92
N ARG A 103 11.39 4.05 -27.23
CA ARG A 103 11.42 2.69 -27.75
C ARG A 103 10.97 1.67 -26.70
N PHE A 104 11.48 1.78 -25.48
CA PHE A 104 11.11 0.89 -24.37
C PHE A 104 9.59 0.87 -24.15
N ARG A 105 8.94 2.04 -24.06
CA ARG A 105 7.49 2.14 -23.84
C ARG A 105 6.67 1.52 -24.96
N ARG A 106 7.12 1.67 -26.22
CA ARG A 106 6.46 1.08 -27.38
C ARG A 106 6.58 -0.44 -27.39
N GLU A 107 7.73 -0.98 -27.01
CA GLU A 107 7.98 -2.43 -27.00
C GLU A 107 7.49 -3.12 -25.72
N ASN A 108 7.32 -2.37 -24.62
CA ASN A 108 7.02 -2.89 -23.29
C ASN A 108 5.95 -2.03 -22.56
N PRO A 109 4.67 -2.08 -22.98
CA PRO A 109 3.62 -1.25 -22.39
C PRO A 109 3.33 -1.54 -20.91
N SER A 110 3.61 -2.76 -20.44
CA SER A 110 3.44 -3.20 -19.06
C SER A 110 4.72 -3.16 -18.21
N GLY A 111 5.82 -2.64 -18.78
CA GLY A 111 7.11 -2.55 -18.10
C GLY A 111 7.27 -1.23 -17.35
N LEU A 112 7.68 -1.30 -16.08
CA LEU A 112 8.07 -0.13 -15.30
C LEU A 112 9.60 0.02 -15.21
N VAL A 113 10.06 1.27 -15.14
CA VAL A 113 11.48 1.61 -14.93
C VAL A 113 11.61 2.22 -13.55
N VAL A 114 12.42 1.61 -12.69
CA VAL A 114 12.72 2.12 -11.36
C VAL A 114 14.18 2.53 -11.30
N LEU A 115 14.41 3.81 -10.98
CA LEU A 115 15.73 4.34 -10.73
C LEU A 115 16.11 4.12 -9.26
N LEU A 116 17.13 3.30 -9.03
CA LEU A 116 17.82 3.14 -7.76
C LEU A 116 18.98 4.16 -7.72
N ALA A 117 18.64 5.40 -7.41
CA ALA A 117 19.57 6.53 -7.38
C ALA A 117 20.65 6.32 -6.32
N THR A 118 21.90 6.51 -6.71
CA THR A 118 23.08 6.49 -5.83
C THR A 118 23.59 7.89 -5.55
N SER A 119 23.27 8.85 -6.42
CA SER A 119 23.50 10.27 -6.20
C SER A 119 22.68 10.79 -5.02
N LEU A 120 23.38 11.28 -3.99
CA LEU A 120 22.75 11.97 -2.85
C LEU A 120 21.94 13.19 -3.33
N PHE A 121 22.38 13.86 -4.39
CA PHE A 121 21.64 15.00 -4.94
C PHE A 121 20.26 14.55 -5.46
N ILE A 122 20.17 13.45 -6.20
CA ILE A 122 18.88 12.92 -6.67
C ILE A 122 18.01 12.48 -5.48
N GLY A 123 18.64 11.92 -4.44
CA GLY A 123 17.95 11.48 -3.23
C GLY A 123 17.32 12.61 -2.39
N CYS A 124 17.80 13.86 -2.52
CA CYS A 124 17.36 14.99 -1.70
C CYS A 124 16.79 16.17 -2.49
N ALA A 125 16.91 16.18 -3.83
CA ALA A 125 16.45 17.29 -4.64
C ALA A 125 14.99 17.11 -5.07
N PRO A 126 14.21 18.21 -5.18
CA PRO A 126 12.92 18.21 -5.82
C PRO A 126 13.01 17.61 -7.25
N PRO A 127 11.94 16.98 -7.78
CA PRO A 127 11.95 16.34 -9.10
C PRO A 127 12.53 17.21 -10.21
N HIS A 128 12.12 18.47 -10.29
CA HIS A 128 12.56 19.38 -11.34
C HIS A 128 14.05 19.71 -11.25
N GLU A 129 14.57 19.98 -10.05
CA GLU A 129 16.01 20.26 -9.87
C GLU A 129 16.87 19.02 -10.17
N ALA A 130 16.39 17.84 -9.76
CA ALA A 130 17.00 16.57 -10.09
C ALA A 130 17.05 16.37 -11.60
N GLU A 131 15.96 16.64 -12.32
CA GLU A 131 15.88 16.51 -13.77
C GLU A 131 16.77 17.53 -14.50
N VAL A 132 16.79 18.79 -14.08
CA VAL A 132 17.64 19.83 -14.70
C VAL A 132 19.12 19.43 -14.61
N LYS A 133 19.56 18.93 -13.45
CA LYS A 133 20.95 18.51 -13.26
C LYS A 133 21.25 17.13 -13.87
N HIS A 134 20.27 16.25 -13.86
CA HIS A 134 20.36 14.86 -14.30
C HIS A 134 19.15 14.50 -15.17
N PRO A 135 19.12 14.89 -16.46
CA PRO A 135 17.95 14.73 -17.33
C PRO A 135 17.46 13.29 -17.50
N TYR A 136 18.31 12.30 -17.22
CA TYR A 136 17.93 10.90 -17.26
C TYR A 136 16.94 10.50 -16.16
N VAL A 137 16.80 11.29 -15.08
CA VAL A 137 15.85 11.01 -13.98
C VAL A 137 14.41 10.97 -14.49
N ALA A 138 14.06 11.81 -15.47
CA ALA A 138 12.75 11.83 -16.11
C ALA A 138 12.38 10.53 -16.85
N LYS A 139 13.34 9.62 -17.06
CA LYS A 139 13.06 8.32 -17.68
C LYS A 139 12.46 7.30 -16.72
N ALA A 140 12.52 7.55 -15.41
CA ALA A 140 12.04 6.62 -14.40
C ALA A 140 10.54 6.79 -14.11
N ASP A 141 9.83 5.69 -13.88
CA ASP A 141 8.47 5.72 -13.32
C ASP A 141 8.48 5.94 -11.82
N LEU A 142 9.52 5.42 -11.13
CA LEU A 142 9.74 5.57 -9.70
C LEU A 142 11.23 5.82 -9.44
N VAL A 143 11.52 6.64 -8.43
CA VAL A 143 12.89 6.96 -8.02
C VAL A 143 13.05 6.60 -6.54
N PHE A 144 13.99 5.73 -6.23
CA PHE A 144 14.36 5.34 -4.87
C PHE A 144 15.84 5.62 -4.65
N TYR A 145 16.23 5.99 -3.44
CA TYR A 145 17.62 6.24 -3.08
C TYR A 145 18.24 5.03 -2.38
N VAL A 146 19.39 4.56 -2.87
CA VAL A 146 20.08 3.36 -2.37
C VAL A 146 21.50 3.66 -1.85
N GLY A 147 21.67 4.79 -1.15
CA GLY A 147 22.99 5.21 -0.64
C GLY A 147 23.45 4.57 0.68
N GLY A 148 22.64 3.69 1.29
CA GLY A 148 22.92 3.11 2.60
C GLY A 148 23.79 1.84 2.59
N THR A 149 23.84 1.18 3.75
CA THR A 149 24.43 -0.16 4.00
C THR A 149 23.72 -1.27 3.21
N ASP A 150 24.30 -2.48 3.17
CA ASP A 150 23.72 -3.64 2.47
C ASP A 150 22.29 -3.96 2.92
N ARG A 151 22.03 -3.89 4.24
CA ARG A 151 20.70 -4.14 4.81
C ARG A 151 19.70 -3.10 4.35
N GLU A 152 20.08 -1.83 4.38
CA GLU A 152 19.24 -0.72 3.92
C GLU A 152 18.95 -0.82 2.43
N CYS A 153 19.94 -1.21 1.61
CA CYS A 153 19.76 -1.48 0.19
C CYS A 153 18.74 -2.60 -0.05
N SER A 154 18.85 -3.71 0.68
CA SER A 154 17.93 -4.85 0.54
C SER A 154 16.50 -4.51 0.96
N CYS A 155 16.31 -3.75 2.04
CA CYS A 155 14.98 -3.26 2.42
C CYS A 155 14.39 -2.30 1.38
N THR A 156 15.21 -1.38 0.87
CA THR A 156 14.79 -0.39 -0.13
C THR A 156 14.41 -1.05 -1.46
N VAL A 157 15.21 -1.99 -1.95
CA VAL A 157 14.94 -2.72 -3.20
C VAL A 157 13.64 -3.52 -3.12
N ARG A 158 13.34 -4.16 -1.98
CA ARG A 158 12.04 -4.83 -1.75
C ARG A 158 10.88 -3.84 -1.77
N ALA A 159 11.03 -2.71 -1.07
CA ALA A 159 10.00 -1.67 -1.04
C ALA A 159 9.78 -1.06 -2.44
N ALA A 160 10.84 -0.87 -3.22
CA ALA A 160 10.77 -0.39 -4.59
C ALA A 160 10.03 -1.37 -5.52
N LEU A 161 10.32 -2.68 -5.42
CA LEU A 161 9.58 -3.72 -6.13
C LEU A 161 8.10 -3.69 -5.76
N ARG A 162 7.79 -3.61 -4.45
CA ARG A 162 6.41 -3.59 -3.96
C ARG A 162 5.65 -2.34 -4.42
N CYS A 163 6.31 -1.17 -4.41
CA CYS A 163 5.74 0.07 -4.90
C CYS A 163 5.50 0.04 -6.41
N ALA A 164 6.38 -0.62 -7.17
CA ALA A 164 6.17 -0.88 -8.59
C ALA A 164 4.95 -1.80 -8.83
N GLU A 165 4.77 -2.86 -8.04
CA GLU A 165 3.56 -3.70 -8.10
C GLU A 165 2.31 -2.88 -7.81
N ASP A 166 2.31 -2.04 -6.76
CA ASP A 166 1.18 -1.19 -6.42
C ASP A 166 0.87 -0.21 -7.55
N LEU A 167 1.89 0.42 -8.17
CA LEU A 167 1.72 1.33 -9.31
C LEU A 167 1.14 0.62 -10.54
N ILE A 168 1.59 -0.60 -10.87
CA ILE A 168 1.00 -1.41 -11.95
C ILE A 168 -0.47 -1.71 -11.65
N ASN A 169 -0.78 -2.11 -10.42
CA ASN A 169 -2.15 -2.41 -10.02
C ASN A 169 -3.06 -1.18 -10.07
N LEU A 170 -2.53 0.01 -9.76
CA LEU A 170 -3.28 1.28 -9.85
C LEU A 170 -3.46 1.76 -11.30
N ARG A 171 -2.48 1.50 -12.19
CA ARG A 171 -2.54 1.90 -13.61
C ARG A 171 -3.37 0.94 -14.47
N TYR A 172 -3.18 -0.36 -14.27
CA TYR A 172 -3.62 -1.42 -15.19
C TYR A 172 -4.33 -2.58 -14.49
N GLY A 173 -4.34 -2.59 -13.16
CA GLY A 173 -4.89 -3.68 -12.39
C GLY A 173 -6.42 -3.74 -12.48
N PRO A 174 -6.99 -4.91 -12.20
CA PRO A 174 -8.43 -5.06 -12.11
C PRO A 174 -9.06 -4.11 -11.06
N TRP A 175 -10.22 -3.56 -11.40
CA TRP A 175 -10.96 -2.46 -10.74
C TRP A 175 -11.47 -2.72 -9.30
N ALA A 176 -10.87 -3.65 -8.58
CA ALA A 176 -11.20 -3.86 -7.19
C ALA A 176 -10.63 -2.71 -6.36
N ARG A 177 -11.49 -1.80 -5.87
CA ARG A 177 -11.17 -0.75 -4.87
C ARG A 177 -10.08 -1.21 -3.88
N ARG A 178 -9.06 -0.42 -3.62
CA ARG A 178 -8.05 -0.78 -2.61
C ARG A 178 -7.88 0.36 -1.64
N PHE A 179 -7.76 0.04 -0.37
CA PHE A 179 -7.26 1.03 0.55
C PHE A 179 -5.84 1.45 0.18
N LEU A 180 -5.68 2.75 0.06
CA LEU A 180 -4.52 3.41 -0.51
C LEU A 180 -3.94 4.38 0.51
N PHE A 181 -2.64 4.26 0.76
CA PHE A 181 -1.86 5.32 1.36
C PHE A 181 -1.37 6.24 0.25
N LEU A 182 -1.77 7.51 0.31
CA LEU A 182 -1.21 8.55 -0.54
C LEU A 182 -0.02 9.16 0.20
N VAL A 183 1.19 8.88 -0.28
CA VAL A 183 2.45 9.39 0.30
C VAL A 183 2.97 10.49 -0.61
N VAL A 184 3.19 11.69 -0.05
CA VAL A 184 3.56 12.89 -0.80
C VAL A 184 4.83 13.48 -0.20
N ASP A 185 5.94 13.28 -0.90
CA ASP A 185 7.24 13.79 -0.49
C ASP A 185 8.13 13.92 -1.73
N ASP A 186 8.80 15.05 -1.86
CA ASP A 186 9.65 15.31 -3.01
C ASP A 186 11.03 14.66 -2.89
N GLU A 187 11.45 14.22 -1.70
CA GLU A 187 12.76 13.60 -1.44
C GLU A 187 12.71 12.06 -1.55
N PRO A 188 13.33 11.45 -2.59
CA PRO A 188 13.37 9.99 -2.73
C PRO A 188 13.97 9.27 -1.55
N ARG A 189 14.94 9.89 -0.89
CA ARG A 189 15.59 9.33 0.29
C ARG A 189 14.60 9.06 1.41
N TRP A 190 13.69 9.98 1.69
CA TRP A 190 12.79 9.85 2.82
C TRP A 190 11.84 8.66 2.65
N PHE A 191 11.13 8.58 1.53
CA PHE A 191 10.23 7.46 1.31
C PHE A 191 10.96 6.14 1.06
N SER A 192 12.23 6.14 0.62
CA SER A 192 13.05 4.93 0.53
C SER A 192 13.35 4.31 1.91
N GLU A 193 13.54 5.15 2.93
CA GLU A 193 13.73 4.72 4.33
C GLU A 193 12.37 4.38 5.00
N PHE A 194 11.32 5.12 4.65
CA PHE A 194 10.00 5.00 5.27
C PHE A 194 9.16 3.82 4.74
N LEU A 195 9.12 3.60 3.43
CA LEU A 195 8.24 2.59 2.84
C LEU A 195 8.50 1.15 3.30
N PRO A 196 9.75 0.69 3.56
CA PRO A 196 9.97 -0.62 4.16
C PRO A 196 9.23 -0.81 5.49
N VAL A 197 9.18 0.23 6.33
CA VAL A 197 8.44 0.20 7.60
C VAL A 197 6.94 0.19 7.36
N LEU A 198 6.44 1.07 6.48
CA LEU A 198 5.01 1.12 6.15
C LEU A 198 4.52 -0.23 5.60
N TYR A 199 5.23 -0.79 4.62
CA TYR A 199 4.89 -2.10 4.03
C TYR A 199 4.95 -3.23 5.05
N GLY A 200 5.87 -3.19 6.01
CA GLY A 200 5.90 -4.14 7.13
C GLY A 200 4.65 -4.09 8.02
N ILE A 201 3.99 -2.93 8.10
CA ILE A 201 2.75 -2.75 8.89
C ILE A 201 1.52 -3.15 8.06
N ILE A 202 1.40 -2.61 6.85
CA ILE A 202 0.17 -2.76 6.04
C ILE A 202 0.12 -4.11 5.32
N GLY A 203 1.27 -4.75 5.05
CA GLY A 203 1.38 -5.97 4.28
C GLY A 203 0.81 -5.80 2.87
N TYR A 204 0.01 -6.76 2.41
CA TYR A 204 -0.67 -6.71 1.09
C TYR A 204 -2.10 -6.15 1.16
N ARG A 205 -2.56 -5.73 2.35
CA ARG A 205 -3.93 -5.25 2.59
C ARG A 205 -4.19 -3.90 1.94
N ALA A 206 -3.20 -3.01 1.99
CA ALA A 206 -3.26 -1.69 1.36
C ALA A 206 -2.16 -1.55 0.30
N ALA A 207 -2.42 -0.66 -0.66
CA ALA A 207 -1.44 -0.21 -1.63
C ALA A 207 -0.86 1.14 -1.19
N VAL A 208 0.28 1.51 -1.78
CA VAL A 208 0.86 2.86 -1.63
C VAL A 208 0.98 3.52 -3.00
N PHE A 209 0.56 4.79 -3.08
CA PHE A 209 0.88 5.66 -4.21
C PHE A 209 1.82 6.77 -3.72
N VAL A 210 2.99 6.87 -4.35
CA VAL A 210 3.97 7.92 -4.06
C VAL A 210 3.80 9.05 -5.08
N ALA A 211 3.58 10.26 -4.59
CA ALA A 211 3.62 11.50 -5.36
C ALA A 211 4.80 12.35 -4.90
N ARG A 212 5.48 13.01 -5.84
CA ARG A 212 6.61 13.91 -5.56
C ARG A 212 6.30 15.38 -5.83
N THR A 213 5.09 15.68 -6.29
CA THR A 213 4.62 17.04 -6.58
C THR A 213 3.19 17.22 -6.10
N TYR A 214 2.79 18.47 -5.87
CA TYR A 214 1.40 18.83 -5.57
C TYR A 214 0.44 18.34 -6.68
N GLU A 215 0.82 18.48 -7.94
CA GLU A 215 0.01 18.08 -9.10
C GLU A 215 -0.21 16.57 -9.15
N GLU A 216 0.81 15.76 -8.92
CA GLU A 216 0.67 14.30 -8.82
C GLU A 216 -0.25 13.89 -7.67
N ALA A 217 -0.08 14.51 -6.49
CA ALA A 217 -0.88 14.22 -5.31
C ALA A 217 -2.37 14.56 -5.52
N THR A 218 -2.66 15.75 -6.04
CA THR A 218 -4.05 16.17 -6.33
C THR A 218 -4.70 15.31 -7.41
N ARG A 219 -3.98 14.93 -8.47
CA ARG A 219 -4.51 14.02 -9.50
C ARG A 219 -4.83 12.64 -8.94
N ALA A 220 -3.96 12.10 -8.09
CA ALA A 220 -4.21 10.85 -7.38
C ALA A 220 -5.41 10.97 -6.45
N PHE A 221 -5.49 12.06 -5.68
CA PHE A 221 -6.63 12.33 -4.80
C PHE A 221 -7.94 12.42 -5.59
N GLU A 222 -8.00 13.17 -6.69
CA GLU A 222 -9.21 13.27 -7.50
C GLU A 222 -9.64 11.95 -8.14
N GLY A 223 -8.67 11.13 -8.57
CA GLY A 223 -8.94 9.83 -9.19
C GLY A 223 -9.29 8.73 -8.20
N LEU A 224 -8.75 8.79 -6.97
CA LEU A 224 -8.71 7.70 -6.01
C LEU A 224 -9.21 8.10 -4.60
N GLN A 225 -9.86 9.27 -4.42
CA GLN A 225 -10.31 9.79 -3.12
C GLN A 225 -11.11 8.78 -2.29
N ASP A 226 -11.88 7.93 -2.94
CA ASP A 226 -12.75 6.94 -2.31
C ASP A 226 -11.94 5.77 -1.74
N ASP A 227 -10.74 5.55 -2.27
CA ASP A 227 -9.83 4.47 -1.93
C ASP A 227 -8.72 4.92 -0.96
N ILE A 228 -8.47 6.22 -0.86
CA ILE A 228 -7.47 6.76 0.08
C ILE A 228 -7.97 6.64 1.52
N ILE A 229 -7.14 6.01 2.35
CA ILE A 229 -7.39 5.84 3.80
C ILE A 229 -6.41 6.58 4.69
N CYS A 230 -5.36 7.15 4.11
CA CYS A 230 -4.39 7.94 4.83
C CYS A 230 -3.63 8.82 3.84
N LEU A 231 -3.53 10.10 4.16
CA LEU A 231 -2.58 11.00 3.53
C LEU A 231 -1.35 11.10 4.42
N ILE A 232 -0.17 10.91 3.85
CA ILE A 232 1.11 11.19 4.50
C ILE A 232 1.82 12.21 3.62
N THR A 233 2.08 13.41 4.12
CA THR A 233 2.65 14.50 3.31
C THR A 233 3.71 15.29 4.06
N ASP A 234 4.75 15.76 3.37
CA ASP A 234 5.58 16.87 3.86
C ASP A 234 4.82 18.20 3.71
N VAL A 235 5.23 19.22 4.44
CA VAL A 235 4.78 20.62 4.28
C VAL A 235 5.36 21.22 3.01
N PHE A 236 6.66 21.04 2.80
CA PHE A 236 7.35 21.62 1.66
C PHE A 236 7.34 20.62 0.51
N ILE A 237 6.49 20.88 -0.48
CA ILE A 237 6.41 20.07 -1.70
C ILE A 237 6.36 21.01 -2.90
N PRO A 238 6.91 20.62 -4.06
CA PRO A 238 6.91 21.46 -5.24
C PRO A 238 5.53 21.52 -5.88
N ARG A 239 5.14 22.74 -6.27
CA ARG A 239 3.98 23.01 -7.12
C ARG A 239 4.46 23.84 -8.30
N ARG A 240 4.15 23.40 -9.52
CA ARG A 240 4.69 24.01 -10.76
C ARG A 240 6.21 24.21 -10.71
N ASN A 241 6.92 23.19 -10.24
CA ASN A 241 8.38 23.16 -10.04
C ASN A 241 8.94 24.15 -9.01
N ILE A 242 8.09 24.83 -8.24
CA ILE A 242 8.51 25.75 -7.17
C ILE A 242 8.25 25.07 -5.83
N LEU A 243 9.32 24.87 -5.04
CA LEU A 243 9.21 24.37 -3.68
C LEU A 243 8.57 25.43 -2.78
N GLY A 244 7.53 25.04 -2.04
CA GLY A 244 6.81 25.91 -1.13
C GLY A 244 5.97 25.09 -0.15
N ALA A 245 5.29 25.74 0.79
CA ALA A 245 4.46 25.08 1.80
C ALA A 245 3.13 24.50 1.24
N HIS A 246 3.16 23.97 0.01
CA HIS A 246 2.01 23.46 -0.72
C HIS A 246 1.44 22.16 -0.13
N GLY A 247 2.15 21.54 0.80
CA GLY A 247 1.60 20.46 1.62
C GLY A 247 0.46 20.95 2.51
N VAL A 248 0.51 22.19 3.00
CA VAL A 248 -0.60 22.82 3.72
C VAL A 248 -1.84 22.93 2.82
N ASP A 249 -1.66 23.40 1.58
CA ASP A 249 -2.75 23.48 0.59
C ASP A 249 -3.40 22.10 0.37
N LEU A 250 -2.58 21.04 0.32
CA LEU A 250 -3.05 19.66 0.15
C LEU A 250 -3.81 19.15 1.39
N VAL A 251 -3.31 19.44 2.59
CA VAL A 251 -3.97 19.09 3.86
C VAL A 251 -5.35 19.76 3.95
N ASP A 252 -5.44 21.04 3.62
CA ASP A 252 -6.69 21.79 3.61
C ASP A 252 -7.69 21.20 2.62
N LEU A 253 -7.24 20.89 1.40
CA LEU A 253 -8.05 20.26 0.36
C LEU A 253 -8.63 18.91 0.82
N VAL A 254 -7.80 18.05 1.42
CA VAL A 254 -8.24 16.73 1.88
C VAL A 254 -9.14 16.84 3.10
N SER A 255 -8.84 17.74 4.03
CA SER A 255 -9.66 17.97 5.22
C SER A 255 -11.06 18.50 4.86
N GLU A 256 -11.15 19.39 3.87
CA GLU A 256 -12.44 19.92 3.39
C GLU A 256 -13.25 18.86 2.64
N ARG A 257 -12.62 18.16 1.69
CA ARG A 257 -13.33 17.25 0.78
C ARG A 257 -13.53 15.85 1.31
N ALA A 258 -12.67 15.40 2.23
CA ALA A 258 -12.63 14.05 2.75
C ALA A 258 -12.21 14.02 4.23
N PRO A 259 -12.98 14.64 5.13
CA PRO A 259 -12.64 14.79 6.56
C PRO A 259 -12.46 13.46 7.32
N ARG A 260 -12.86 12.35 6.71
CA ARG A 260 -12.65 10.99 7.22
C ARG A 260 -11.20 10.52 7.10
N ILE A 261 -10.42 11.05 6.16
CA ILE A 261 -9.06 10.58 5.86
C ILE A 261 -8.13 11.12 6.94
N PRO A 262 -7.50 10.26 7.77
CA PRO A 262 -6.44 10.68 8.67
C PRO A 262 -5.25 11.23 7.89
N ILE A 263 -4.64 12.29 8.42
CA ILE A 263 -3.52 12.99 7.79
C ILE A 263 -2.31 12.94 8.71
N VAL A 264 -1.20 12.45 8.18
CA VAL A 264 0.13 12.53 8.80
C VAL A 264 0.93 13.61 8.09
N VAL A 265 1.42 14.58 8.83
CA VAL A 265 2.30 15.62 8.32
C VAL A 265 3.73 15.32 8.78
N ALA A 266 4.56 14.85 7.85
CA ALA A 266 5.93 14.44 8.08
C ALA A 266 6.90 15.63 7.97
N SER A 267 6.79 16.59 8.89
CA SER A 267 7.60 17.82 8.83
C SER A 267 7.96 18.36 10.22
N LYS A 268 9.04 19.15 10.27
CA LYS A 268 9.47 19.93 11.44
C LYS A 268 9.19 21.43 11.29
N ALA A 269 8.59 21.83 10.17
CA ALA A 269 8.26 23.20 9.85
C ALA A 269 7.26 23.82 10.85
N GLU A 270 7.34 25.13 11.07
CA GLU A 270 6.41 25.83 11.96
C GLU A 270 5.00 25.87 11.37
N GLU A 271 4.90 25.87 10.04
CA GLU A 271 3.68 25.74 9.26
C GLU A 271 2.90 24.47 9.62
N ALA A 272 3.59 23.36 9.90
CA ALA A 272 2.96 22.11 10.30
C ALA A 272 2.20 22.25 11.62
N LYS A 273 2.72 23.03 12.57
CA LYS A 273 2.11 23.22 13.91
C LYS A 273 0.82 24.03 13.88
N LYS A 274 0.54 24.73 12.77
CA LYS A 274 -0.69 25.51 12.58
C LYS A 274 -1.86 24.64 12.09
N LEU A 275 -1.58 23.42 11.63
CA LEU A 275 -2.59 22.49 11.15
C LEU A 275 -3.31 21.84 12.34
N SER A 276 -4.64 21.81 12.27
CA SER A 276 -5.51 21.12 13.23
C SER A 276 -5.86 19.71 12.75
N ASP A 277 -6.15 18.80 13.69
CA ASP A 277 -6.60 17.43 13.41
C ASP A 277 -5.65 16.58 12.54
N VAL A 278 -4.36 16.92 12.53
CA VAL A 278 -3.29 16.14 11.87
C VAL A 278 -2.39 15.45 12.90
N PHE A 279 -1.76 14.36 12.48
CA PHE A 279 -0.66 13.75 13.24
C PHE A 279 0.68 14.30 12.76
N LEU A 280 1.38 15.02 13.64
CA LEU A 280 2.71 15.54 13.33
C LEU A 280 3.78 14.47 13.53
N LEU A 281 4.55 14.22 12.48
CA LEU A 281 5.67 13.31 12.48
C LEU A 281 6.96 14.09 12.24
N PRO A 282 7.86 14.22 13.24
CA PRO A 282 9.09 14.97 13.08
C PRO A 282 10.10 14.20 12.19
N LYS A 283 10.06 14.46 10.89
CA LYS A 283 10.93 13.86 9.87
C LYS A 283 12.42 13.98 10.25
N GLY A 284 13.15 12.87 10.14
CA GLY A 284 14.57 12.78 10.48
C GLY A 284 14.90 12.50 11.95
N ASP A 285 13.92 12.40 12.85
CA ASP A 285 14.17 11.92 14.22
C ASP A 285 14.36 10.40 14.24
N PRO A 286 15.31 9.84 15.02
CA PRO A 286 15.55 8.40 15.09
C PRO A 286 14.30 7.58 15.49
N GLU A 287 13.41 8.18 16.29
CA GLU A 287 12.18 7.54 16.76
C GLU A 287 10.98 7.74 15.83
N ALA A 288 11.09 8.61 14.81
CA ALA A 288 9.96 8.99 13.95
C ALA A 288 9.30 7.76 13.31
N LEU A 289 10.08 6.85 12.74
CA LEU A 289 9.54 5.62 12.13
C LEU A 289 8.81 4.73 13.14
N GLY A 290 9.29 4.66 14.40
CA GLY A 290 8.62 3.92 15.46
C GLY A 290 7.32 4.57 15.91
N VAL A 291 7.31 5.90 16.03
CA VAL A 291 6.13 6.71 16.35
C VAL A 291 5.07 6.59 15.25
N LEU A 292 5.47 6.71 13.98
CA LEU A 292 4.60 6.48 12.85
C LEU A 292 4.07 5.06 12.82
N SER A 293 4.93 4.06 13.08
CA SER A 293 4.50 2.67 13.13
C SER A 293 3.38 2.47 14.15
N ARG A 294 3.51 3.07 15.33
CA ARG A 294 2.47 3.03 16.37
C ARG A 294 1.20 3.73 15.90
N TYR A 295 1.31 4.95 15.38
CA TYR A 295 0.16 5.70 14.88
C TYR A 295 -0.60 4.95 13.77
N VAL A 296 0.13 4.41 12.78
CA VAL A 296 -0.46 3.63 11.69
C VAL A 296 -1.18 2.39 12.22
N LYS A 297 -0.58 1.69 13.19
CA LYS A 297 -1.21 0.54 13.85
C LYS A 297 -2.45 0.94 14.64
N ASP A 298 -2.42 2.06 15.33
CA ASP A 298 -3.53 2.54 16.16
C ASP A 298 -4.71 2.99 15.29
N PHE A 299 -4.48 3.81 14.27
CA PHE A 299 -5.59 4.33 13.43
C PHE A 299 -6.18 3.26 12.51
N ALA A 300 -5.34 2.43 11.90
CA ALA A 300 -5.82 1.32 11.07
C ALA A 300 -6.33 0.15 11.92
N GLY A 301 -6.09 0.23 13.24
CA GLY A 301 -6.33 -0.79 14.25
C GLY A 301 -5.78 -2.14 13.86
N PHE A 302 -4.57 -2.18 13.26
CA PHE A 302 -3.90 -3.41 12.78
C PHE A 302 -3.70 -4.49 13.86
N ASP A 303 -3.95 -4.16 15.13
CA ASP A 303 -4.05 -5.08 16.26
C ASP A 303 -5.46 -5.02 16.85
N LYS A 304 -5.66 -4.28 17.94
CA LYS A 304 -6.97 -4.06 18.55
C LYS A 304 -7.58 -2.76 18.04
N PHE A 305 -8.88 -2.74 17.82
CA PHE A 305 -9.67 -1.53 17.73
C PHE A 305 -9.73 -0.88 19.12
N LEU A 306 -9.10 0.29 19.28
CA LEU A 306 -9.01 0.99 20.57
C LEU A 306 -10.04 2.12 20.68
N PHE A 307 -10.81 2.12 21.75
CA PHE A 307 -11.78 3.18 22.08
C PHE A 307 -11.23 4.05 23.20
N PHE A 308 -11.10 5.35 22.93
CA PHE A 308 -10.70 6.35 23.91
C PHE A 308 -11.89 7.25 24.26
N ASP A 309 -11.96 7.70 25.51
CA ASP A 309 -12.88 8.75 25.93
C ASP A 309 -12.44 10.14 25.45
N ASN A 310 -13.16 11.19 25.85
CA ASN A 310 -12.83 12.57 25.48
C ASN A 310 -11.56 13.10 26.16
N GLY A 311 -11.10 12.46 27.24
CA GLY A 311 -9.86 12.77 27.94
C GLY A 311 -8.65 12.02 27.39
N GLY A 312 -8.83 11.16 26.39
CA GLY A 312 -7.77 10.32 25.82
C GLY A 312 -7.47 9.05 26.64
N GLN A 313 -8.33 8.69 27.60
CA GLN A 313 -8.19 7.44 28.35
C GLN A 313 -8.77 6.27 27.55
N LEU A 314 -8.05 5.15 27.50
CA LEU A 314 -8.52 3.91 26.87
C LEU A 314 -9.67 3.33 27.71
N ILE A 315 -10.84 3.15 27.10
CA ILE A 315 -12.05 2.62 27.76
C ILE A 315 -12.43 1.22 27.29
N ALA A 316 -12.10 0.85 26.07
CA ALA A 316 -12.38 -0.48 25.52
C ALA A 316 -11.41 -0.82 24.39
N ALA A 317 -11.24 -2.12 24.14
CA ALA A 317 -10.46 -2.62 23.02
C ALA A 317 -11.15 -3.86 22.42
N ALA A 318 -11.06 -4.05 21.10
CA ALA A 318 -11.58 -5.23 20.42
C ALA A 318 -10.58 -5.80 19.43
N SER A 319 -10.27 -7.09 19.54
CA SER A 319 -9.32 -7.82 18.68
C SER A 319 -10.00 -8.67 17.59
N SER A 320 -11.32 -8.75 17.61
CA SER A 320 -12.11 -9.53 16.66
C SER A 320 -13.45 -8.86 16.37
N LEU A 321 -14.08 -9.27 15.26
CA LEU A 321 -15.40 -8.74 14.89
C LEU A 321 -16.45 -9.02 15.97
N ALA A 322 -16.35 -10.17 16.67
CA ALA A 322 -17.22 -10.53 17.77
C ALA A 322 -16.98 -9.65 19.02
N GLU A 323 -15.72 -9.33 19.35
CA GLU A 323 -15.41 -8.39 20.43
C GLU A 323 -15.88 -6.97 20.08
N LEU A 324 -15.68 -6.53 18.84
CA LEU A 324 -16.11 -5.21 18.37
C LEU A 324 -17.63 -5.06 18.52
N ARG A 325 -18.38 -6.10 18.13
CA ARG A 325 -19.83 -6.20 18.32
C ARG A 325 -20.23 -6.03 19.78
N ASN A 326 -19.54 -6.71 20.70
CA ASN A 326 -19.82 -6.62 22.13
C ASN A 326 -19.52 -5.23 22.70
N VAL A 327 -18.41 -4.62 22.28
CA VAL A 327 -18.06 -3.25 22.68
C VAL A 327 -19.10 -2.25 22.19
N ILE A 328 -19.48 -2.29 20.90
CA ILE A 328 -20.47 -1.37 20.32
C ILE A 328 -21.82 -1.44 21.03
N ALA A 329 -22.23 -2.62 21.49
CA ALA A 329 -23.50 -2.82 22.18
C ALA A 329 -23.61 -2.02 23.49
N GLY A 330 -22.50 -1.79 24.19
CA GLY A 330 -22.46 -1.07 25.46
C GLY A 330 -21.76 0.29 25.41
N LEU A 331 -21.20 0.70 24.27
CA LEU A 331 -20.41 1.92 24.15
C LEU A 331 -21.30 3.18 24.23
N ASP A 332 -20.78 4.23 24.87
CA ASP A 332 -21.42 5.55 24.87
C ASP A 332 -21.67 6.06 23.44
N LEU A 333 -22.85 6.67 23.23
CA LEU A 333 -23.28 7.11 21.90
C LEU A 333 -22.40 8.22 21.33
N GLY A 334 -21.93 9.17 22.16
CA GLY A 334 -21.06 10.24 21.70
C GLY A 334 -19.69 9.73 21.23
N ILE A 335 -19.17 8.71 21.90
CA ILE A 335 -17.94 8.02 21.48
C ILE A 335 -18.20 7.23 20.19
N LEU A 336 -19.29 6.47 20.11
CA LEU A 336 -19.65 5.70 18.92
C LEU A 336 -19.77 6.59 17.68
N GLU A 337 -20.47 7.72 17.80
CA GLU A 337 -20.65 8.69 16.72
C GLU A 337 -19.33 9.30 16.26
N ARG A 338 -18.42 9.64 17.19
CA ARG A 338 -17.09 10.17 16.85
C ARG A 338 -16.29 9.19 15.99
N TYR A 339 -16.29 7.92 16.36
CA TYR A 339 -15.58 6.87 15.64
C TYR A 339 -16.20 6.58 14.26
N ALA A 340 -17.53 6.62 14.16
CA ALA A 340 -18.24 6.48 12.90
C ALA A 340 -18.00 7.67 11.95
N ALA A 341 -18.00 8.90 12.48
CA ALA A 341 -17.77 10.11 11.69
C ALA A 341 -16.36 10.15 11.05
N ARG A 342 -15.37 9.53 11.71
CA ARG A 342 -13.99 9.39 11.21
C ARG A 342 -13.72 8.13 10.41
N ASP A 343 -14.77 7.35 10.09
CA ASP A 343 -14.67 6.13 9.29
C ASP A 343 -13.75 5.04 9.86
N TYR A 344 -13.53 5.04 11.19
CA TYR A 344 -12.64 4.08 11.84
C TYR A 344 -13.17 2.65 11.76
N PHE A 345 -14.50 2.47 11.75
CA PHE A 345 -15.12 1.16 11.59
C PHE A 345 -14.80 0.54 10.23
N SER A 346 -15.05 1.24 9.12
CA SER A 346 -14.79 0.68 7.79
C SER A 346 -13.29 0.46 7.56
N THR A 347 -12.45 1.40 8.03
CA THR A 347 -10.99 1.30 7.97
C THR A 347 -10.52 0.01 8.64
N TRP A 348 -10.93 -0.20 9.90
CA TRP A 348 -10.55 -1.39 10.65
C TRP A 348 -11.06 -2.68 9.99
N LEU A 349 -12.34 -2.71 9.60
CA LEU A 349 -12.98 -3.88 9.01
C LEU A 349 -12.27 -4.36 7.76
N TYR A 350 -11.89 -3.45 6.87
CA TYR A 350 -11.14 -3.80 5.67
C TYR A 350 -9.73 -4.34 6.01
N MET A 351 -9.02 -3.69 6.94
CA MET A 351 -7.71 -4.16 7.41
C MET A 351 -7.77 -5.54 8.05
N HIS A 352 -8.98 -5.95 8.47
CA HIS A 352 -9.30 -7.26 9.03
C HIS A 352 -9.97 -8.23 8.04
N GLY A 353 -9.99 -7.89 6.75
CA GLY A 353 -10.48 -8.76 5.68
C GLY A 353 -11.99 -8.71 5.46
N PHE A 354 -12.73 -7.85 6.16
CA PHE A 354 -14.18 -7.67 6.01
C PHE A 354 -14.52 -6.56 5.01
N ARG A 355 -13.96 -6.69 3.80
CA ARG A 355 -14.03 -5.64 2.78
C ARG A 355 -15.46 -5.24 2.39
N GLU A 356 -16.33 -6.22 2.12
CA GLU A 356 -17.71 -5.92 1.72
C GLU A 356 -18.49 -5.23 2.85
N LEU A 357 -18.24 -5.64 4.09
CA LEU A 357 -18.82 -4.98 5.26
C LEU A 357 -18.27 -3.55 5.42
N ALA A 358 -16.97 -3.34 5.20
CA ALA A 358 -16.37 -2.00 5.22
C ALA A 358 -17.02 -1.09 4.17
N ASP A 359 -17.19 -1.55 2.93
CA ASP A 359 -17.87 -0.80 1.86
C ASP A 359 -19.32 -0.45 2.27
N LEU A 360 -20.03 -1.37 2.92
CA LEU A 360 -21.40 -1.15 3.41
C LEU A 360 -21.48 -0.21 4.63
N LEU A 361 -20.38 -0.04 5.38
CA LEU A 361 -20.29 0.73 6.62
C LEU A 361 -19.49 2.03 6.48
N GLN A 362 -19.11 2.42 5.25
CA GLN A 362 -18.60 3.77 4.95
C GLN A 362 -19.48 4.86 5.59
N PRO A 363 -18.94 6.06 5.87
CA PRO A 363 -19.53 7.01 6.82
C PRO A 363 -21.01 7.24 6.55
N ARG A 364 -21.85 6.69 7.45
CA ARG A 364 -23.30 6.83 7.38
C ARG A 364 -23.74 8.13 8.01
N GLN A 365 -24.90 8.63 7.58
CA GLN A 365 -25.54 9.80 8.20
C GLN A 365 -26.35 9.46 9.46
N GLU A 366 -26.53 8.17 9.75
CA GLU A 366 -27.23 7.69 10.95
C GLU A 366 -26.46 8.07 12.23
N ARG A 367 -27.19 8.37 13.31
CA ARG A 367 -26.67 8.81 14.62
C ARG A 367 -27.40 8.10 15.75
N GLY A 368 -26.86 8.20 16.96
CA GLY A 368 -27.44 7.64 18.18
C GLY A 368 -27.72 6.15 18.09
N ASP A 369 -28.87 5.73 18.61
CA ASP A 369 -29.25 4.31 18.63
C ASP A 369 -29.41 3.72 17.22
N ALA A 370 -29.86 4.51 16.23
CA ALA A 370 -29.98 4.02 14.84
C ALA A 370 -28.62 3.60 14.26
N LEU A 371 -27.56 4.38 14.53
CA LEU A 371 -26.20 4.02 14.16
C LEU A 371 -25.78 2.70 14.84
N ARG A 372 -26.01 2.59 16.15
CA ARG A 372 -25.68 1.38 16.92
C ARG A 372 -26.40 0.15 16.36
N GLU A 373 -27.71 0.23 16.15
CA GLU A 373 -28.53 -0.85 15.62
C GLU A 373 -28.07 -1.30 14.24
N THR A 374 -27.78 -0.35 13.34
CA THR A 374 -27.26 -0.67 12.00
C THR A 374 -25.90 -1.37 12.09
N LEU A 375 -24.97 -0.87 12.91
CA LEU A 375 -23.65 -1.49 13.09
C LEU A 375 -23.79 -2.92 13.62
N LEU A 376 -24.53 -3.11 14.71
CA LEU A 376 -24.75 -4.43 15.32
C LEU A 376 -25.39 -5.40 14.34
N ARG A 377 -26.47 -4.99 13.67
CA ARG A 377 -27.17 -5.85 12.69
C ARG A 377 -26.24 -6.28 11.54
N ARG A 378 -25.43 -5.35 11.00
CA ARG A 378 -24.50 -5.64 9.90
C ARG A 378 -23.35 -6.54 10.35
N ILE A 379 -22.83 -6.31 11.56
CA ILE A 379 -21.79 -7.13 12.15
C ILE A 379 -22.32 -8.55 12.45
N ASP A 380 -23.52 -8.67 13.02
CA ASP A 380 -24.16 -9.96 13.31
C ASP A 380 -24.37 -10.77 12.01
N GLN A 381 -24.86 -10.13 10.94
CA GLN A 381 -24.96 -10.75 9.61
C GLN A 381 -23.60 -11.24 9.07
N GLN A 382 -22.54 -10.45 9.29
CA GLN A 382 -21.19 -10.82 8.86
C GLN A 382 -20.63 -11.98 9.68
N LEU A 383 -20.87 -12.02 10.99
CA LEU A 383 -20.46 -13.13 11.87
C LEU A 383 -21.13 -14.44 11.44
N GLU A 384 -22.42 -14.41 11.12
CA GLU A 384 -23.14 -15.58 10.58
C GLU A 384 -22.56 -16.04 9.23
N SER A 385 -22.20 -15.11 8.35
CA SER A 385 -21.56 -15.40 7.07
C SER A 385 -20.19 -16.07 7.25
N VAL A 386 -19.34 -15.52 8.11
CA VAL A 386 -18.00 -16.02 8.42
C VAL A 386 -18.04 -17.41 9.03
N ALA A 387 -19.03 -17.67 9.90
CA ALA A 387 -19.21 -19.00 10.51
C ALA A 387 -19.50 -20.09 9.47
N ARG A 388 -20.15 -19.74 8.35
CA ARG A 388 -20.48 -20.68 7.25
C ARG A 388 -19.42 -20.73 6.16
N GLU A 389 -18.59 -19.70 6.04
CA GLU A 389 -17.54 -19.58 5.04
C GLU A 389 -16.47 -20.67 5.19
N ARG A 390 -16.19 -21.39 4.12
CA ARG A 390 -15.08 -22.35 4.06
C ARG A 390 -13.92 -21.70 3.32
N PHE A 391 -12.70 -21.93 3.78
CA PHE A 391 -11.52 -21.61 3.00
C PHE A 391 -11.48 -22.52 1.78
N GLU A 392 -11.41 -21.95 0.58
CA GLU A 392 -11.31 -22.69 -0.67
C GLU A 392 -9.86 -22.64 -1.16
N PHE A 393 -9.21 -23.79 -1.27
CA PHE A 393 -7.90 -23.87 -1.91
C PHE A 393 -8.11 -23.83 -3.42
N LEU A 394 -7.78 -22.70 -4.05
CA LEU A 394 -7.96 -22.55 -5.49
C LEU A 394 -6.73 -23.02 -6.25
N THR A 395 -6.95 -23.81 -7.30
CA THR A 395 -5.93 -24.14 -8.29
C THR A 395 -5.60 -22.90 -9.13
N GLN A 396 -4.47 -22.91 -9.84
CA GLN A 396 -4.09 -21.82 -10.76
C GLN A 396 -5.14 -21.58 -11.88
N GLY A 397 -5.93 -22.59 -12.22
CA GLY A 397 -7.05 -22.47 -13.17
C GLY A 397 -8.33 -21.88 -12.58
N GLY A 398 -8.32 -21.48 -11.30
CA GLY A 398 -9.48 -20.91 -10.59
C GLY A 398 -10.50 -21.93 -10.07
N GLY A 399 -10.25 -23.23 -10.23
CA GLY A 399 -11.09 -24.29 -9.68
C GLY A 399 -10.77 -24.57 -8.21
N VAL A 400 -11.76 -25.00 -7.42
CA VAL A 400 -11.58 -25.35 -6.00
C VAL A 400 -11.02 -26.78 -5.89
N ALA A 401 -9.85 -26.94 -5.28
CA ALA A 401 -9.21 -28.23 -5.05
C ALA A 401 -9.74 -28.93 -3.78
N VAL A 402 -9.70 -28.23 -2.64
CA VAL A 402 -10.18 -28.70 -1.33
C VAL A 402 -10.72 -27.53 -0.52
N THR A 403 -11.53 -27.80 0.50
CA THR A 403 -12.07 -26.75 1.38
C THR A 403 -11.90 -27.07 2.86
N ALA A 404 -11.66 -26.04 3.67
CA ALA A 404 -11.52 -26.13 5.11
C ALA A 404 -12.49 -25.20 5.86
N GLY A 405 -13.27 -25.75 6.79
CA GLY A 405 -14.23 -24.99 7.59
C GLY A 405 -13.72 -24.59 8.97
N ASN A 406 -12.58 -25.10 9.41
CA ASN A 406 -11.97 -24.85 10.73
C ASN A 406 -10.45 -25.09 10.68
N LEU A 407 -9.74 -24.81 11.78
CA LEU A 407 -8.28 -24.94 11.85
C LEU A 407 -7.77 -26.37 11.66
N GLU A 408 -8.51 -27.37 12.14
CA GLU A 408 -8.13 -28.78 12.01
C GLU A 408 -8.23 -29.24 10.54
N GLU A 409 -9.32 -28.90 9.88
CA GLU A 409 -9.49 -29.13 8.44
C GLU A 409 -8.46 -28.34 7.64
N LEU A 410 -8.16 -27.09 8.02
CA LEU A 410 -7.15 -26.26 7.35
C LEU A 410 -5.77 -26.94 7.41
N GLU A 411 -5.35 -27.41 8.58
CA GLU A 411 -4.10 -28.15 8.75
C GLU A 411 -4.07 -29.39 7.85
N ARG A 412 -5.15 -30.17 7.85
CA ARG A 412 -5.27 -31.39 7.04
C ARG A 412 -5.17 -31.08 5.53
N CYS A 413 -5.83 -30.02 5.08
CA CYS A 413 -5.77 -29.55 3.71
C CYS A 413 -4.36 -29.06 3.34
N ILE A 414 -3.70 -28.26 4.19
CA ILE A 414 -2.32 -27.81 3.95
C ILE A 414 -1.38 -29.01 3.81
N ALA A 415 -1.55 -30.03 4.65
CA ALA A 415 -0.74 -31.23 4.63
C ALA A 415 -0.89 -32.08 3.35
N THR A 416 -2.00 -31.95 2.61
CA THR A 416 -2.37 -32.88 1.53
C THR A 416 -2.54 -32.22 0.16
N VAL A 417 -2.85 -30.93 0.10
CA VAL A 417 -3.04 -30.20 -1.16
C VAL A 417 -1.74 -30.15 -1.96
N ASP A 418 -1.84 -30.16 -3.28
CA ASP A 418 -0.68 -30.07 -4.16
C ASP A 418 0.07 -28.74 -3.95
N LEU A 419 1.39 -28.78 -4.18
CA LEU A 419 2.28 -27.65 -3.91
C LEU A 419 1.97 -26.41 -4.77
N PRO A 420 1.68 -26.52 -6.09
CA PRO A 420 1.27 -25.37 -6.88
C PRO A 420 0.01 -24.67 -6.35
N THR A 421 -1.01 -25.43 -5.94
CA THR A 421 -2.21 -24.88 -5.31
C THR A 421 -1.87 -24.22 -3.97
N LEU A 422 -1.09 -24.87 -3.10
CA LEU A 422 -0.68 -24.28 -1.82
C LEU A 422 0.05 -22.94 -2.02
N GLN A 423 1.00 -22.91 -2.96
CA GLN A 423 1.77 -21.73 -3.32
C GLN A 423 0.84 -20.58 -3.77
N PHE A 424 -0.06 -20.87 -4.71
CA PHE A 424 -0.98 -19.87 -5.27
C PHE A 424 -1.85 -19.22 -4.19
N ASN A 425 -2.38 -20.01 -3.25
CA ASN A 425 -3.22 -19.47 -2.16
C ASN A 425 -2.40 -18.70 -1.11
N SER A 426 -1.13 -19.06 -0.91
CA SER A 426 -0.21 -18.36 -0.01
C SER A 426 0.19 -16.99 -0.54
N GLU A 427 0.54 -16.90 -1.84
CA GLU A 427 0.99 -15.67 -2.49
C GLU A 427 -0.05 -14.55 -2.50
N LEU A 428 -1.33 -14.90 -2.37
CA LEU A 428 -2.44 -13.97 -2.34
C LEU A 428 -2.86 -13.55 -0.93
N ASP A 429 -2.10 -13.95 0.10
CA ASP A 429 -2.35 -13.67 1.53
C ASP A 429 -3.75 -14.13 2.00
N TRP A 430 -4.31 -15.16 1.35
CA TRP A 430 -5.67 -15.63 1.63
C TRP A 430 -5.78 -16.35 2.97
N PHE A 431 -4.74 -17.10 3.37
CA PHE A 431 -4.73 -17.79 4.68
C PHE A 431 -4.86 -16.81 5.83
N SER A 432 -4.00 -15.78 5.87
CA SER A 432 -4.01 -14.80 6.95
C SER A 432 -5.33 -14.02 6.95
N THR A 433 -5.88 -13.67 5.77
CA THR A 433 -7.16 -12.99 5.63
C THR A 433 -8.31 -13.82 6.21
N TRP A 434 -8.39 -15.11 5.86
CA TRP A 434 -9.43 -16.01 6.37
C TRP A 434 -9.33 -16.24 7.87
N LEU A 435 -8.11 -16.40 8.39
CA LEU A 435 -7.84 -16.57 9.82
C LEU A 435 -8.20 -15.33 10.65
N MET A 436 -7.82 -14.14 10.15
CA MET A 436 -8.12 -12.86 10.77
C MET A 436 -9.64 -12.65 10.90
N ARG A 437 -10.40 -12.97 9.84
CA ARG A 437 -11.87 -12.87 9.86
C ARG A 437 -12.52 -13.78 10.91
N ARG A 438 -11.84 -14.86 11.30
CA ARG A 438 -12.31 -15.83 12.31
C ARG A 438 -11.75 -15.57 13.71
N GLY A 439 -11.11 -14.42 13.94
CA GLY A 439 -10.57 -14.06 15.25
C GLY A 439 -9.23 -14.71 15.58
N HIS A 440 -8.53 -15.29 14.60
CA HIS A 440 -7.17 -15.82 14.77
C HIS A 440 -6.12 -14.78 14.34
N ALA A 441 -6.24 -13.53 14.82
CA ALA A 441 -5.37 -12.42 14.43
C ALA A 441 -3.88 -12.71 14.69
N ALA A 442 -3.54 -13.25 15.87
CA ALA A 442 -2.16 -13.62 16.19
C ALA A 442 -1.54 -14.63 15.21
N LEU A 443 -2.32 -15.62 14.76
CA LEU A 443 -1.85 -16.57 13.75
C LEU A 443 -1.76 -15.89 12.38
N ALA A 444 -2.74 -15.08 12.00
CA ALA A 444 -2.72 -14.33 10.75
C ALA A 444 -1.46 -13.45 10.64
N ASP A 445 -1.09 -12.76 11.72
CA ASP A 445 0.12 -11.93 11.77
C ASP A 445 1.39 -12.78 11.78
N ALA A 446 1.40 -13.92 12.47
CA ALA A 446 2.52 -14.85 12.40
C ALA A 446 2.72 -15.42 10.99
N LEU A 447 1.65 -15.50 10.18
CA LEU A 447 1.72 -15.86 8.76
C LEU A 447 2.16 -14.68 7.86
N ARG A 448 2.36 -13.47 8.37
CA ARG A 448 2.73 -12.30 7.56
C ARG A 448 4.16 -11.79 7.85
N PRO A 449 4.98 -11.60 6.82
CA PRO A 449 4.96 -12.30 5.54
C PRO A 449 5.38 -13.77 5.73
N ILE A 450 4.70 -14.71 5.06
CA ILE A 450 5.21 -16.08 4.96
C ILE A 450 5.96 -16.21 3.63
N HIS A 451 7.22 -16.63 3.74
CA HIS A 451 8.14 -16.79 2.63
C HIS A 451 8.48 -18.27 2.46
N GLY A 452 8.70 -18.70 1.23
CA GLY A 452 9.10 -20.06 0.87
C GLY A 452 8.18 -20.72 -0.17
N ASN A 453 8.64 -21.86 -0.67
CA ASN A 453 7.98 -22.64 -1.72
C ASN A 453 7.88 -24.10 -1.34
N GLY A 454 7.03 -24.79 -2.09
CA GLY A 454 6.94 -26.23 -2.08
C GLY A 454 6.79 -26.79 -0.67
N GLU A 455 7.61 -27.77 -0.33
CA GLU A 455 7.51 -28.46 0.96
C GLU A 455 7.93 -27.55 2.14
N ALA A 456 8.88 -26.64 1.93
CA ALA A 456 9.32 -25.74 2.98
C ALA A 456 8.18 -24.80 3.41
N LEU A 457 7.45 -24.23 2.44
CA LEU A 457 6.24 -23.45 2.71
C LEU A 457 5.20 -24.27 3.47
N ARG A 458 4.95 -25.51 3.03
CA ARG A 458 3.99 -26.40 3.69
C ARG A 458 4.36 -26.62 5.15
N GLN A 459 5.61 -26.96 5.45
CA GLN A 459 6.03 -27.20 6.83
C GLN A 459 5.94 -25.93 7.68
N GLN A 460 6.36 -24.78 7.17
CA GLN A 460 6.21 -23.51 7.89
C GLN A 460 4.75 -23.19 8.22
N LEU A 461 3.83 -23.40 7.26
CA LEU A 461 2.39 -23.21 7.47
C LEU A 461 1.86 -24.16 8.54
N LEU A 462 2.18 -25.46 8.43
CA LEU A 462 1.76 -26.47 9.40
C LEU A 462 2.28 -26.16 10.80
N ASP A 463 3.56 -25.81 10.94
CA ASP A 463 4.18 -25.49 12.21
C ASP A 463 3.54 -24.28 12.88
N LYS A 464 3.19 -23.24 12.11
CA LYS A 464 2.51 -22.06 12.65
C LYS A 464 1.07 -22.39 13.07
N VAL A 465 0.34 -23.14 12.25
CA VAL A 465 -1.05 -23.56 12.55
C VAL A 465 -1.11 -24.48 13.78
N ARG A 466 -0.22 -25.47 13.88
CA ARG A 466 -0.14 -26.40 15.02
C ARG A 466 0.22 -25.70 16.32
N ARG A 467 1.26 -24.85 16.31
CA ARG A 467 1.64 -24.04 17.47
C ARG A 467 0.49 -23.19 17.99
N HIS A 468 -0.25 -22.54 17.10
CA HIS A 468 -1.41 -21.73 17.49
C HIS A 468 -2.57 -22.58 18.03
N ALA A 469 -2.74 -23.80 17.51
CA ALA A 469 -3.72 -24.77 18.03
C ALA A 469 -3.27 -25.47 19.33
N GLY A 470 -2.09 -25.16 19.86
CA GLY A 470 -1.53 -25.79 21.08
C GLY A 470 -1.11 -27.25 20.89
N ARG A 471 -0.70 -27.63 19.68
CA ARG A 471 -0.31 -29.01 19.30
C ARG A 471 1.15 -29.12 18.91
#